data_AF-A0A4R8XM96-F1
#
_entry.id   AF-A0A4R8XM96-F1
#
_cell.length_a   1.000
_cell.length_b   1.000
_cell.length_c   1.000
_cell.angle_alpha   90.00
_cell.angle_beta   90.00
_cell.angle_gamma   90.00
#
_symmetry.space_group_name_H-M   'P 1'
#
loop_
_entity.id
_entity.type
_entity.pdbx_description
1 polymer ?
#
loop_
_entity_poly.entity_id
_entity_poly.type
_entity_poly.pdbx_seq_one_letter_code
_entity_poly.pdbx_strand_id
1 'polypeptide(L)'
;MSAEAELHVRIPPDLAERAAVLRRQLSTAQFHLDLATPDDRGAAARYELIASQLEGLAYEGLTIGAVLEPSPGPDTVTVVWPFKVGTAENSDVRGAIRQPAAIWRSSNPQASRTAATFERFDGQLEAWANSTADSADRLSPLNPSGIQNKALTCALRRHTMAGSGPLVEVPVVYHDGSPARAYPIRALPLLDQEPSDGRELLKMTLLSVRHFEMDSTVDGAWFRNRDISVKRPRGQTDEIAHNQTLAQLRSLASAEPFTLYLYQTGLEAANFAFYRALVDYHRLGLGYPVCVVPQFFAGGNSFEKGTPWNFQ
;
A
#
# COMPACT_ATOMS: atom_id res chain seq x y z
N MET A 1 14.73 9.18 -20.69
CA MET A 1 14.12 8.12 -21.50
C MET A 1 14.99 6.89 -21.36
N SER A 2 14.50 5.83 -20.71
CA SER A 2 15.21 4.54 -20.69
C SER A 2 15.07 3.94 -22.09
N ALA A 3 16.19 3.79 -22.80
CA ALA A 3 16.20 2.95 -23.98
C ALA A 3 16.20 1.50 -23.48
N GLU A 4 15.21 0.72 -23.90
CA GLU A 4 15.24 -0.73 -23.75
C GLU A 4 16.43 -1.28 -24.54
N ALA A 5 17.18 -2.20 -23.95
CA ALA A 5 18.28 -2.88 -24.61
C ALA A 5 17.95 -4.36 -24.70
N GLU A 6 18.10 -4.96 -25.87
CA GLU A 6 18.02 -6.41 -26.01
C GLU A 6 19.37 -7.02 -25.63
N LEU A 7 19.35 -8.00 -24.73
CA LEU A 7 20.52 -8.79 -24.35
C LEU A 7 20.32 -10.22 -24.85
N HIS A 8 21.29 -10.75 -25.61
CA HIS A 8 21.27 -12.15 -26.01
C HIS A 8 22.19 -12.94 -25.08
N VAL A 9 21.61 -13.64 -24.11
CA VAL A 9 22.38 -14.37 -23.09
C VAL A 9 22.64 -15.79 -23.57
N ARG A 10 23.90 -16.19 -23.75
CA ARG A 10 24.24 -17.61 -23.99
C ARG A 10 23.97 -18.42 -22.73
N ILE A 11 23.11 -19.43 -22.83
CA ILE A 11 22.78 -20.29 -21.70
C ILE A 11 24.00 -21.14 -21.31
N PRO A 12 24.42 -21.10 -20.04
CA PRO A 12 25.51 -21.94 -19.53
C PRO A 12 25.25 -23.45 -19.74
N PRO A 13 26.31 -24.28 -19.92
CA PRO A 13 26.15 -25.70 -20.18
C PRO A 13 25.34 -26.47 -19.12
N ASP A 14 25.43 -26.07 -17.86
CA ASP A 14 24.70 -26.62 -16.72
C ASP A 14 23.19 -26.32 -16.75
N LEU A 15 22.77 -25.28 -17.48
CA LEU A 15 21.37 -24.92 -17.69
C LEU A 15 20.83 -25.33 -19.07
N ALA A 16 21.68 -25.85 -19.96
CA ALA A 16 21.36 -26.09 -21.36
C ALA A 16 20.23 -27.11 -21.57
N GLU A 17 20.21 -28.20 -20.79
CA GLU A 17 19.16 -29.22 -20.88
C GLU A 17 17.78 -28.64 -20.53
N ARG A 18 17.71 -27.88 -19.44
CA ARG A 18 16.48 -27.23 -18.98
C ARG A 18 15.99 -26.17 -19.98
N ALA A 19 16.89 -25.38 -20.53
CA ALA A 19 16.57 -24.42 -21.58
C ALA A 19 16.05 -25.13 -22.86
N ALA A 20 16.64 -26.27 -23.25
CA ALA A 20 16.17 -27.04 -24.40
C ALA A 20 14.74 -27.58 -24.21
N VAL A 21 14.38 -28.02 -23.00
CA VAL A 21 13.01 -28.42 -22.65
C VAL A 21 12.05 -27.24 -22.78
N LEU A 22 12.40 -26.09 -22.18
CA LEU A 22 11.57 -24.89 -22.23
C LEU A 22 11.39 -24.36 -23.65
N ARG A 23 12.43 -24.38 -24.49
CA ARG A 23 12.32 -23.99 -25.91
C ARG A 23 11.34 -24.87 -26.69
N ARG A 24 11.35 -26.18 -26.45
CA ARG A 24 10.36 -27.09 -27.06
C ARG A 24 8.95 -26.76 -26.59
N GLN A 25 8.77 -26.56 -25.28
CA GLN A 25 7.47 -26.19 -24.70
C GLN A 25 6.98 -24.84 -25.22
N LEU A 26 7.88 -23.86 -25.36
CA LEU A 26 7.58 -22.53 -25.87
C LEU A 26 7.14 -22.60 -27.34
N SER A 27 7.82 -23.41 -28.15
CA SER A 27 7.43 -23.63 -29.56
C SER A 27 6.03 -24.24 -29.67
N THR A 28 5.71 -25.22 -28.81
CA THR A 28 4.36 -25.79 -28.74
C THR A 28 3.34 -24.76 -28.25
N ALA A 29 3.67 -23.94 -27.25
CA ALA A 29 2.79 -22.90 -26.74
C ALA A 29 2.54 -21.80 -27.77
N GLN A 30 3.55 -21.40 -28.54
CA GLN A 30 3.43 -20.45 -29.65
C GLN A 30 2.49 -21.00 -30.72
N PHE A 31 2.66 -22.27 -31.12
CA PHE A 31 1.77 -22.91 -32.09
C PHE A 31 0.31 -22.88 -31.63
N HIS A 32 0.04 -23.13 -30.34
CA HIS A 32 -1.31 -23.02 -29.79
C HIS A 32 -1.80 -21.58 -29.73
N LEU A 33 -0.94 -20.62 -29.42
CA LEU A 33 -1.27 -19.20 -29.41
C LEU A 33 -1.64 -18.70 -30.81
N ASP A 34 -0.93 -19.14 -31.85
CA ASP A 34 -1.21 -18.76 -33.25
C ASP A 34 -2.57 -19.29 -33.75
N LEU A 35 -3.02 -20.42 -33.19
CA LEU A 35 -4.33 -21.02 -33.50
C LEU A 35 -5.46 -20.50 -32.59
N ALA A 36 -5.13 -19.80 -31.51
CA ALA A 36 -6.08 -19.34 -30.52
C ALA A 36 -6.89 -18.14 -31.03
N THR A 37 -8.13 -18.01 -30.56
CA THR A 37 -8.90 -16.78 -30.78
C THR A 37 -8.36 -15.67 -29.87
N PRO A 38 -8.55 -14.38 -30.22
CA PRO A 38 -8.09 -13.26 -29.39
C PRO A 38 -8.59 -13.28 -27.93
N ASP A 39 -9.70 -13.97 -27.65
CA ASP A 39 -10.30 -14.08 -26.32
C ASP A 39 -9.78 -15.29 -25.51
N ASP A 40 -9.01 -16.20 -26.11
CA ASP A 40 -8.45 -17.35 -25.40
C ASP A 40 -7.21 -16.96 -24.59
N ARG A 41 -7.49 -16.51 -23.37
CA ARG A 41 -6.47 -16.14 -22.38
C ARG A 41 -5.62 -17.32 -21.92
N GLY A 42 -6.07 -18.56 -22.12
CA GLY A 42 -5.36 -19.76 -21.68
C GLY A 42 -4.09 -20.00 -22.49
N ALA A 43 -4.18 -19.87 -23.81
CA ALA A 43 -3.03 -19.99 -24.72
C ALA A 43 -1.99 -18.89 -24.44
N ALA A 44 -2.44 -17.64 -24.32
CA ALA A 44 -1.58 -16.50 -24.00
C ALA A 44 -0.88 -16.67 -22.64
N ALA A 45 -1.62 -17.01 -21.58
CA ALA A 45 -1.03 -17.21 -20.25
C ALA A 45 0.00 -18.35 -20.23
N ARG A 46 -0.22 -19.43 -20.99
CA ARG A 46 0.72 -20.54 -21.09
C ARG A 46 2.01 -20.13 -21.81
N TYR A 47 1.90 -19.39 -22.90
CA TYR A 47 3.06 -18.85 -23.62
C TYR A 47 3.88 -17.94 -22.70
N GLU A 48 3.24 -16.96 -22.07
CA GLU A 48 3.89 -16.00 -21.17
C GLU A 48 4.59 -16.68 -19.99
N LEU A 49 3.97 -17.70 -19.40
CA LEU A 49 4.57 -18.47 -18.31
C LEU A 49 5.88 -19.14 -18.73
N ILE A 50 5.88 -19.81 -19.88
CA ILE A 50 7.06 -20.55 -20.37
C ILE A 50 8.14 -19.57 -20.83
N ALA A 51 7.77 -18.47 -21.50
CA ALA A 51 8.68 -17.41 -21.88
C ALA A 51 9.38 -16.81 -20.65
N SER A 52 8.61 -16.48 -19.61
CA SER A 52 9.14 -15.96 -18.33
C SER A 52 10.09 -16.94 -17.65
N GLN A 53 9.83 -18.25 -17.72
CA GLN A 53 10.73 -19.27 -17.17
C GLN A 53 12.05 -19.35 -17.94
N LEU A 54 12.00 -19.20 -19.26
CA LEU A 54 13.20 -19.19 -20.11
C LEU A 54 14.04 -17.93 -19.89
N GLU A 55 13.41 -16.77 -19.72
CA GLU A 55 14.07 -15.54 -19.29
C GLU A 55 14.71 -15.70 -17.89
N GLY A 56 13.99 -16.33 -16.95
CA GLY A 56 14.52 -16.63 -15.62
C GLY A 56 15.83 -17.41 -15.66
N LEU A 57 15.98 -18.38 -16.56
CA LEU A 57 17.25 -19.09 -16.77
C LEU A 57 18.34 -18.20 -17.35
N ALA A 58 17.99 -17.26 -18.22
CA ALA A 58 18.95 -16.30 -18.75
C ALA A 58 19.48 -15.39 -17.62
N TYR A 59 18.60 -14.91 -16.73
CA TYR A 59 19.00 -14.15 -15.54
C TYR A 59 19.88 -14.97 -14.59
N GLU A 60 19.51 -16.23 -14.31
CA GLU A 60 20.33 -17.15 -13.50
C GLU A 60 21.72 -17.30 -14.13
N GLY A 61 21.78 -17.53 -15.44
CA GLY A 61 23.01 -17.57 -16.21
C GLY A 61 23.87 -16.32 -16.03
N LEU A 62 23.28 -15.12 -16.13
CA LEU A 62 24.01 -13.87 -15.92
C LEU A 62 24.63 -13.77 -14.52
N THR A 63 23.95 -14.28 -13.48
CA THR A 63 24.51 -14.25 -12.11
C THR A 63 25.71 -15.16 -11.93
N ILE A 64 25.84 -16.22 -12.73
CA ILE A 64 26.96 -17.16 -12.71
C ILE A 64 28.00 -16.88 -13.82
N GLY A 65 27.88 -15.75 -14.52
CA GLY A 65 28.87 -15.29 -15.51
C GLY A 65 28.61 -15.75 -16.95
N ALA A 66 27.36 -15.96 -17.34
CA ALA A 66 27.00 -16.23 -18.74
C ALA A 66 27.49 -15.14 -19.70
N VAL A 67 27.82 -15.55 -20.92
CA VAL A 67 28.35 -14.67 -21.96
C VAL A 67 27.21 -13.98 -22.70
N LEU A 68 27.30 -12.65 -22.85
CA LEU A 68 26.43 -11.88 -23.73
C LEU A 68 26.92 -11.99 -25.17
N GLU A 69 26.02 -12.38 -26.07
CA GLU A 69 26.26 -12.41 -27.51
C GLU A 69 25.74 -11.14 -28.19
N PRO A 70 26.39 -10.71 -29.28
CA PRO A 70 25.99 -9.52 -30.02
C PRO A 70 24.71 -9.74 -30.86
N SER A 71 24.29 -10.98 -31.05
CA SER A 71 23.17 -11.37 -31.89
C SER A 71 22.50 -12.63 -31.36
N PRO A 72 21.20 -12.85 -31.62
CA PRO A 72 20.52 -14.06 -31.21
C PRO A 72 21.08 -15.29 -31.94
N GLY A 73 21.43 -16.31 -31.16
CA GLY A 73 21.86 -17.63 -31.61
C GLY A 73 21.01 -18.77 -31.02
N PRO A 74 21.19 -20.01 -31.51
CA PRO A 74 20.40 -21.16 -31.09
C PRO A 74 20.51 -21.48 -29.60
N ASP A 75 21.63 -21.09 -28.97
CA ASP A 75 21.89 -21.28 -27.54
C ASP A 75 21.69 -20.03 -26.70
N THR A 76 21.18 -18.96 -27.31
CA THR A 76 20.90 -17.70 -26.62
C THR A 76 19.43 -17.59 -26.20
N VAL A 77 19.18 -16.77 -25.19
CA VAL A 77 17.84 -16.27 -24.84
C VAL A 77 17.91 -14.75 -24.91
N THR A 78 17.02 -14.15 -25.70
CA THR A 78 16.88 -12.70 -25.76
C THR A 78 16.07 -12.23 -24.56
N VAL A 79 16.63 -11.31 -23.79
CA VAL A 79 15.97 -10.66 -22.65
C VAL A 79 15.86 -9.18 -22.96
N VAL A 80 14.65 -8.62 -22.83
CA VAL A 80 14.47 -7.17 -22.88
C VAL A 80 14.95 -6.60 -21.55
N TRP A 81 16.09 -5.93 -21.59
CA TRP A 81 16.71 -5.32 -20.43
C TRP A 81 16.24 -3.87 -20.31
N PRO A 82 15.44 -3.53 -19.28
CA PRO A 82 14.84 -2.20 -19.16
C PRO A 82 15.85 -1.11 -18.76
N PHE A 83 17.10 -1.48 -18.48
CA PHE A 83 18.14 -0.55 -18.02
C PHE A 83 19.36 -0.58 -18.95
N LYS A 84 19.31 0.10 -20.10
CA LYS A 84 20.55 0.40 -20.83
C LYS A 84 21.57 0.97 -19.83
N VAL A 85 22.76 0.36 -19.74
CA VAL A 85 23.86 0.89 -18.93
C VAL A 85 24.22 2.25 -19.53
N GLY A 86 23.64 3.31 -18.99
CA GLY A 86 24.08 4.66 -19.25
C GLY A 86 25.33 4.90 -18.40
N THR A 87 26.30 5.62 -18.95
CA THR A 87 27.14 6.46 -18.10
C THR A 87 26.18 7.40 -17.39
N ALA A 88 25.93 7.17 -16.10
CA ALA A 88 25.33 8.19 -15.27
C ALA A 88 26.24 9.41 -15.42
N GLU A 89 25.76 10.46 -16.09
CA GLU A 89 26.32 11.77 -15.83
C GLU A 89 26.23 11.90 -14.32
N ASN A 90 27.38 11.94 -13.64
CA ASN A 90 27.43 12.41 -12.27
C ASN A 90 26.80 13.79 -12.37
N SER A 91 25.52 13.87 -12.05
CA SER A 91 24.84 15.14 -11.95
C SER A 91 25.68 15.87 -10.93
N ASP A 92 26.44 16.86 -11.40
CA ASP A 92 27.18 17.82 -10.60
C ASP A 92 26.10 18.65 -9.88
N VAL A 93 25.33 18.00 -9.00
CA VAL A 93 24.39 18.63 -8.09
C VAL A 93 25.28 19.24 -7.03
N ARG A 94 25.94 20.33 -7.41
CA ARG A 94 26.46 21.36 -6.52
C ARG A 94 25.30 22.16 -5.92
N GLY A 95 24.20 21.49 -5.61
CA GLY A 95 23.19 21.99 -4.69
C GLY A 95 23.70 21.73 -3.29
N ALA A 96 23.41 22.64 -2.36
CA ALA A 96 23.71 22.44 -0.94
C ALA A 96 23.29 21.02 -0.54
N ILE A 97 24.24 20.20 -0.09
CA ILE A 97 23.97 18.87 0.46
C ILE A 97 22.91 19.08 1.53
N ARG A 98 21.68 18.59 1.28
CA ARG A 98 20.64 18.62 2.31
C ARG A 98 21.18 17.83 3.48
N GLN A 99 21.33 18.48 4.63
CA GLN A 99 21.75 17.77 5.82
C GLN A 99 20.77 16.60 6.05
N PRO A 100 21.27 15.41 6.41
CA PRO A 100 20.41 14.31 6.78
C PRO A 100 19.40 14.78 7.82
N ALA A 101 18.14 14.38 7.65
CA ALA A 101 17.12 14.70 8.64
C ALA A 101 17.58 14.21 10.02
N ALA A 102 17.33 15.01 11.06
CA ALA A 102 17.64 14.61 12.42
C ALA A 102 16.97 13.27 12.74
N ILE A 103 17.75 12.33 13.28
CA ILE A 103 17.24 11.01 13.66
C ILE A 103 16.33 11.19 14.87
N TRP A 104 15.03 10.94 14.69
CA TRP A 104 14.10 10.88 15.80
C TRP A 104 14.42 9.67 16.69
N ARG A 105 14.35 9.85 18.02
CA ARG A 105 14.53 8.80 19.02
C ARG A 105 13.35 8.78 19.97
N SER A 106 12.89 7.57 20.28
CA SER A 106 11.90 7.30 21.33
C SER A 106 12.40 7.83 22.67
N SER A 107 11.50 8.39 23.50
CA SER A 107 11.83 8.77 24.88
C SER A 107 12.25 7.55 25.71
N ASN A 108 11.76 6.36 25.35
CA ASN A 108 12.18 5.09 25.92
C ASN A 108 13.11 4.32 24.93
N PRO A 109 14.41 4.17 25.23
CA PRO A 109 15.34 3.42 24.38
C PRO A 109 15.01 1.92 24.22
N GLN A 110 14.24 1.36 25.14
CA GLN A 110 13.80 -0.05 25.13
C GLN A 110 12.40 -0.23 24.52
N ALA A 111 11.81 0.83 23.97
CA ALA A 111 10.49 0.75 23.35
C ALA A 111 10.50 -0.24 22.19
N SER A 112 9.44 -1.07 22.11
CA SER A 112 9.19 -1.86 20.90
C SER A 112 9.01 -0.93 19.70
N ARG A 113 9.23 -1.45 18.48
CA ARG A 113 9.01 -0.68 17.25
C ARG A 113 7.61 -0.07 17.21
N THR A 114 6.58 -0.81 17.63
CA THR A 114 5.20 -0.34 17.71
C THR A 114 5.08 0.88 18.62
N ALA A 115 5.59 0.78 19.86
CA ALA A 115 5.53 1.85 20.84
C ALA A 115 6.30 3.10 20.37
N ALA A 116 7.49 2.92 19.81
CA ALA A 116 8.28 4.02 19.26
C ALA A 116 7.58 4.71 18.08
N THR A 117 7.00 3.95 17.15
CA THR A 117 6.24 4.55 16.03
C THR A 117 4.97 5.24 16.49
N PHE A 118 4.29 4.71 17.51
CA PHE A 118 3.14 5.35 18.12
C PHE A 118 3.52 6.68 18.75
N GLU A 119 4.53 6.70 19.62
CA GLU A 119 5.01 7.92 20.28
C GLU A 119 5.39 9.01 19.27
N ARG A 120 6.14 8.65 18.21
CA ARG A 120 6.52 9.59 17.15
C ARG A 120 5.29 10.23 16.49
N PHE A 121 4.30 9.43 16.15
CA PHE A 121 3.14 9.87 15.37
C PHE A 121 2.12 10.60 16.25
N ASP A 122 1.86 10.09 17.44
CA ASP A 122 1.03 10.72 18.47
C ASP A 122 1.61 12.09 18.85
N GLY A 123 2.93 12.21 19.00
CA GLY A 123 3.59 13.49 19.28
C GLY A 123 3.43 14.53 18.17
N GLN A 124 3.36 14.13 16.89
CA GLN A 124 3.06 15.06 15.80
C GLN A 124 1.61 15.57 15.90
N LEU A 125 0.66 14.68 16.13
CA LEU A 125 -0.75 15.05 16.29
C LEU A 125 -0.99 15.91 17.53
N GLU A 126 -0.35 15.59 18.65
CA GLU A 126 -0.40 16.35 19.90
C GLU A 126 0.19 17.76 19.73
N ALA A 127 1.29 17.90 18.99
CA ALA A 127 1.85 19.22 18.67
C ALA A 127 0.86 20.08 17.88
N TRP A 128 0.18 19.50 16.90
CA TRP A 128 -0.89 20.18 16.15
C TRP A 128 -2.11 20.49 17.00
N ALA A 129 -2.53 19.57 17.87
CA ALA A 129 -3.63 19.78 18.80
C ALA A 129 -3.33 20.98 19.73
N ASN A 130 -2.11 21.09 20.23
CA ASN A 130 -1.70 22.16 21.13
C ASN A 130 -1.21 23.44 20.42
N SER A 131 -1.28 23.47 19.09
CA SER A 131 -0.88 24.63 18.31
C SER A 131 -1.88 25.80 18.43
N THR A 132 -1.35 27.01 18.28
CA THR A 132 -2.12 28.23 18.07
C THR A 132 -1.98 28.64 16.61
N ALA A 133 -2.83 29.55 16.13
CA ALA A 133 -2.73 30.07 14.76
C ALA A 133 -1.30 30.59 14.44
N ASP A 134 -0.63 31.21 15.41
CA ASP A 134 0.73 31.76 15.25
C ASP A 134 1.85 30.70 15.26
N SER A 135 1.59 29.49 15.76
CA SER A 135 2.60 28.41 15.84
C SER A 135 2.42 27.32 14.79
N ALA A 136 1.27 27.24 14.12
CA ALA A 136 0.96 26.28 13.08
C ALA A 136 1.99 26.27 11.93
N ASP A 137 2.43 27.46 11.48
CA ASP A 137 3.41 27.60 10.39
C ASP A 137 4.81 27.04 10.72
N ARG A 138 5.09 26.80 12.00
CA ARG A 138 6.38 26.26 12.48
C ARG A 138 6.34 24.75 12.68
N LEU A 139 5.17 24.12 12.57
CA LEU A 139 5.02 22.69 12.77
C LEU A 139 5.29 21.92 11.48
N SER A 140 5.95 20.78 11.63
CA SER A 140 6.11 19.84 10.54
C SER A 140 4.75 19.25 10.15
N PRO A 141 4.48 19.06 8.84
CA PRO A 141 3.33 18.29 8.40
C PRO A 141 3.32 16.88 9.00
N LEU A 142 2.12 16.34 9.19
CA LEU A 142 1.92 14.97 9.63
C LEU A 142 2.45 14.00 8.57
N ASN A 143 3.26 13.02 9.00
CA ASN A 143 3.78 11.99 8.10
C ASN A 143 3.40 10.58 8.57
N PRO A 144 2.39 9.95 7.93
CA PRO A 144 1.94 8.60 8.29
C PRO A 144 2.87 7.48 7.78
N SER A 145 3.92 7.80 7.01
CA SER A 145 4.79 6.79 6.41
C SER A 145 5.62 6.05 7.46
N GLY A 146 5.68 4.72 7.33
CA GLY A 146 6.44 3.85 8.22
C GLY A 146 5.84 3.71 9.63
N ILE A 147 4.59 4.15 9.82
CA ILE A 147 3.83 3.92 11.05
C ILE A 147 3.06 2.61 10.94
N GLN A 148 3.14 1.77 11.97
CA GLN A 148 2.38 0.52 11.98
C GLN A 148 0.87 0.80 12.07
N ASN A 149 0.06 -0.01 11.39
CA ASN A 149 -1.40 0.17 11.29
C ASN A 149 -2.11 0.34 12.65
N LYS A 150 -1.74 -0.45 13.66
CA LYS A 150 -2.25 -0.30 15.03
C LYS A 150 -1.90 1.07 15.62
N ALA A 151 -0.63 1.45 15.57
CA ALA A 151 -0.16 2.74 16.08
C ALA A 151 -0.84 3.92 15.37
N LEU A 152 -0.93 3.86 14.04
CA LEU A 152 -1.60 4.85 13.20
C LEU A 152 -3.07 5.00 13.59
N THR A 153 -3.81 3.90 13.64
CA THR A 153 -5.25 3.89 13.91
C THR A 153 -5.56 4.39 15.32
N CYS A 154 -4.81 3.93 16.33
CA CYS A 154 -5.00 4.35 17.71
C CYS A 154 -4.73 5.84 17.90
N ALA A 155 -3.65 6.36 17.32
CA ALA A 155 -3.30 7.78 17.41
C ALA A 155 -4.34 8.64 16.68
N LEU A 156 -4.72 8.27 15.45
CA LEU A 156 -5.76 9.01 14.71
C LEU A 156 -7.06 9.06 15.50
N ARG A 157 -7.49 7.93 16.10
CA ARG A 157 -8.72 7.88 16.90
C ARG A 157 -8.66 8.86 18.06
N ARG A 158 -7.58 8.80 18.85
CA ARG A 158 -7.37 9.66 20.03
C ARG A 158 -7.50 11.14 19.68
N HIS A 159 -6.91 11.56 18.57
CA HIS A 159 -6.90 12.97 18.16
C HIS A 159 -8.13 13.38 17.35
N THR A 160 -8.88 12.43 16.78
CA THR A 160 -10.17 12.71 16.13
C THR A 160 -11.24 13.10 17.15
N MET A 161 -11.20 12.47 18.34
CA MET A 161 -12.16 12.73 19.42
C MET A 161 -12.28 14.23 19.69
N ALA A 162 -13.52 14.73 19.63
CA ALA A 162 -13.82 16.11 19.96
C ALA A 162 -13.31 16.43 21.38
N GLY A 163 -12.37 17.36 21.47
CA GLY A 163 -11.85 17.91 22.71
C GLY A 163 -12.48 19.27 23.02
N SER A 164 -11.93 19.97 24.01
CA SER A 164 -12.37 21.32 24.43
C SER A 164 -11.96 22.45 23.47
N GLY A 165 -11.45 22.14 22.28
CA GLY A 165 -10.88 23.10 21.34
C GLY A 165 -11.52 23.06 19.95
N PRO A 166 -11.23 24.06 19.09
CA PRO A 166 -11.72 24.06 17.72
C PRO A 166 -11.12 22.89 16.91
N LEU A 167 -11.84 22.52 15.86
CA LEU A 167 -11.34 21.67 14.78
C LEU A 167 -10.00 22.21 14.25
N VAL A 168 -9.02 21.32 14.05
CA VAL A 168 -7.74 21.66 13.42
C VAL A 168 -7.53 20.75 12.21
N GLU A 169 -7.24 21.37 11.06
CA GLU A 169 -6.92 20.67 9.81
C GLU A 169 -5.40 20.52 9.71
N VAL A 170 -4.90 19.30 9.92
CA VAL A 170 -3.46 19.02 9.99
C VAL A 170 -2.90 18.72 8.60
N PRO A 171 -1.95 19.50 8.05
CA PRO A 171 -1.33 19.22 6.77
C PRO A 171 -0.65 17.84 6.76
N VAL A 172 -0.81 17.08 5.67
CA VAL A 172 -0.26 15.72 5.54
C VAL A 172 0.73 15.67 4.38
N VAL A 173 1.93 15.14 4.64
CA VAL A 173 2.96 14.91 3.63
C VAL A 173 3.61 13.55 3.85
N TYR A 174 3.63 12.72 2.81
CA TYR A 174 4.25 11.40 2.85
C TYR A 174 5.79 11.47 2.73
N HIS A 175 6.49 10.38 3.04
CA HIS A 175 7.96 10.34 3.01
C HIS A 175 8.57 10.59 1.61
N ASP A 176 7.80 10.38 0.55
CA ASP A 176 8.18 10.68 -0.84
C ASP A 176 7.96 12.16 -1.20
N GLY A 177 7.56 12.99 -0.22
CA GLY A 177 7.28 14.41 -0.38
C GLY A 177 5.90 14.70 -0.99
N SER A 178 5.10 13.68 -1.32
CA SER A 178 3.80 13.90 -1.90
C SER A 178 2.80 14.40 -0.86
N PRO A 179 2.08 15.51 -1.14
CA PRO A 179 1.07 16.03 -0.22
C PRO A 179 -0.21 15.19 -0.30
N ALA A 180 -0.98 15.21 0.78
CA ALA A 180 -2.33 14.66 0.85
C ALA A 180 -3.29 15.69 1.45
N ARG A 181 -4.59 15.37 1.43
CA ARG A 181 -5.59 16.17 2.15
C ARG A 181 -5.26 16.24 3.62
N ALA A 182 -5.52 17.40 4.22
CA ALA A 182 -5.36 17.62 5.63
C ALA A 182 -6.21 16.62 6.44
N TYR A 183 -5.70 16.23 7.61
CA TYR A 183 -6.43 15.35 8.52
C TYR A 183 -7.12 16.17 9.61
N PRO A 184 -8.42 16.00 9.82
CA PRO A 184 -9.15 16.74 10.84
C PRO A 184 -8.97 16.11 12.23
N ILE A 185 -8.43 16.87 13.17
CA ILE A 185 -8.37 16.51 14.59
C ILE A 185 -9.38 17.35 15.39
N ARG A 186 -9.83 16.85 16.55
CA ARG A 186 -10.93 17.41 17.36
C ARG A 186 -12.23 17.54 16.56
N ALA A 187 -12.48 16.57 15.69
CA ALA A 187 -13.51 16.65 14.68
C ALA A 187 -14.87 16.18 15.20
N LEU A 188 -14.90 15.03 15.90
CA LEU A 188 -16.15 14.33 16.20
C LEU A 188 -16.07 13.59 17.55
N PRO A 189 -17.16 13.53 18.33
CA PRO A 189 -17.23 12.66 19.50
C PRO A 189 -17.19 11.18 19.09
N LEU A 190 -16.48 10.35 19.87
CA LEU A 190 -16.42 8.90 19.68
C LEU A 190 -16.75 8.17 20.98
N LEU A 191 -17.42 7.03 20.85
CA LEU A 191 -17.70 6.08 21.90
C LEU A 191 -16.72 4.89 21.82
N ASP A 192 -16.34 4.37 22.98
CA ASP A 192 -15.45 3.19 23.08
C ASP A 192 -16.20 1.86 22.95
N GLN A 193 -17.53 1.90 22.95
CA GLN A 193 -18.38 0.72 22.87
C GLN A 193 -18.90 0.51 21.45
N GLU A 194 -19.05 -0.75 21.07
CA GLU A 194 -19.79 -1.09 19.86
C GLU A 194 -21.28 -0.84 20.04
N PRO A 195 -21.99 -0.45 18.97
CA PRO A 195 -23.44 -0.44 18.98
C PRO A 195 -24.01 -1.81 19.36
N SER A 196 -24.99 -1.84 20.26
CA SER A 196 -25.72 -3.04 20.68
C SER A 196 -27.08 -3.19 19.99
N ASP A 197 -27.35 -2.39 18.96
CA ASP A 197 -28.64 -2.25 18.27
C ASP A 197 -28.90 -3.32 17.20
N GLY A 198 -28.04 -4.34 17.10
CA GLY A 198 -28.23 -5.46 16.18
C GLY A 198 -28.06 -5.10 14.70
N ARG A 199 -27.44 -3.95 14.39
CA ARG A 199 -27.17 -3.50 13.02
C ARG A 199 -26.33 -4.50 12.23
N GLU A 200 -26.41 -4.44 10.90
CA GLU A 200 -25.68 -5.32 10.00
C GLU A 200 -24.17 -5.31 10.30
N LEU A 201 -23.56 -6.49 10.26
CA LEU A 201 -22.13 -6.68 10.50
C LEU A 201 -21.44 -7.10 9.20
N LEU A 202 -20.49 -6.28 8.75
CA LEU A 202 -19.63 -6.58 7.61
C LEU A 202 -18.19 -6.81 8.07
N LYS A 203 -17.56 -7.91 7.65
CA LYS A 203 -16.16 -8.22 7.91
C LYS A 203 -15.36 -8.03 6.64
N MET A 204 -14.47 -7.05 6.60
CA MET A 204 -13.71 -6.72 5.40
C MET A 204 -12.22 -6.70 5.69
N THR A 205 -11.42 -7.24 4.77
CA THR A 205 -10.01 -6.87 4.71
C THR A 205 -9.85 -5.47 4.15
N LEU A 206 -8.86 -4.71 4.62
CA LEU A 206 -8.59 -3.40 4.05
C LEU A 206 -8.15 -3.50 2.59
N LEU A 207 -7.24 -4.43 2.28
CA LEU A 207 -6.71 -4.65 0.93
C LEU A 207 -6.84 -6.12 0.53
N SER A 208 -7.19 -6.35 -0.74
CA SER A 208 -7.29 -7.69 -1.32
C SER A 208 -5.91 -8.34 -1.49
N VAL A 209 -5.31 -8.80 -0.39
CA VAL A 209 -4.09 -9.61 -0.41
C VAL A 209 -4.49 -11.07 -0.30
N ARG A 210 -3.79 -11.97 -1.00
CA ARG A 210 -3.98 -13.43 -0.88
C ARG A 210 -3.41 -13.92 0.46
N HIS A 211 -4.11 -13.63 1.55
CA HIS A 211 -3.99 -14.38 2.78
C HIS A 211 -5.12 -15.39 2.80
N PHE A 212 -4.85 -16.59 2.27
CA PHE A 212 -5.86 -17.66 2.18
C PHE A 212 -6.49 -17.99 3.53
N GLU A 213 -5.75 -17.75 4.62
CA GLU A 213 -6.24 -17.93 5.98
C GLU A 213 -7.38 -16.96 6.31
N MET A 214 -7.37 -15.75 5.74
CA MET A 214 -8.38 -14.72 5.97
C MET A 214 -9.63 -14.87 5.10
N ASP A 215 -9.54 -15.56 3.97
CA ASP A 215 -10.67 -15.71 3.02
C ASP A 215 -11.88 -16.39 3.68
N SER A 216 -11.66 -17.19 4.73
CA SER A 216 -12.73 -17.83 5.52
C SER A 216 -13.33 -16.92 6.61
N THR A 217 -12.66 -15.82 6.95
CA THR A 217 -13.03 -14.94 8.07
C THR A 217 -13.71 -13.65 7.61
N VAL A 218 -13.40 -13.20 6.39
CA VAL A 218 -13.91 -11.94 5.83
C VAL A 218 -14.92 -12.17 4.70
N ASP A 219 -15.87 -11.25 4.57
CA ASP A 219 -16.88 -11.25 3.52
C ASP A 219 -16.32 -10.65 2.21
N GLY A 220 -15.21 -9.90 2.30
CA GLY A 220 -14.56 -9.32 1.14
C GLY A 220 -13.36 -8.43 1.45
N ALA A 221 -13.04 -7.57 0.49
CA ALA A 221 -11.96 -6.59 0.58
C ALA A 221 -12.49 -5.20 0.25
N TRP A 222 -12.16 -4.23 1.11
CA TRP A 222 -12.56 -2.83 0.95
C TRP A 222 -11.89 -2.19 -0.27
N PHE A 223 -10.60 -2.48 -0.45
CA PHE A 223 -9.83 -2.08 -1.62
C PHE A 223 -9.33 -3.26 -2.43
N ARG A 224 -9.34 -3.11 -3.76
CA ARG A 224 -8.66 -4.05 -4.66
C ARG A 224 -7.18 -3.68 -4.76
N ASN A 225 -6.32 -4.68 -4.64
CA ASN A 225 -4.87 -4.51 -4.69
C ASN A 225 -4.40 -3.90 -6.02
N ARG A 226 -5.04 -4.25 -7.15
CA ARG A 226 -4.74 -3.67 -8.47
C ARG A 226 -5.01 -2.16 -8.55
N ASP A 227 -5.90 -1.65 -7.69
CA ASP A 227 -6.33 -0.25 -7.73
C ASP A 227 -5.54 0.61 -6.74
N ILE A 228 -5.01 0.02 -5.66
CA ILE A 228 -4.28 0.73 -4.61
C ILE A 228 -2.76 0.51 -4.72
N SER A 229 -2.30 -0.73 -4.88
CA SER A 229 -0.88 -1.11 -4.85
C SER A 229 -0.16 -0.92 -6.20
N VAL A 230 -0.47 0.16 -6.91
CA VAL A 230 0.23 0.57 -8.14
C VAL A 230 1.30 1.60 -7.77
N LYS A 231 2.47 1.48 -8.40
CA LYS A 231 3.59 2.41 -8.22
C LYS A 231 3.19 3.83 -8.64
N ARG A 232 3.01 4.70 -7.65
CA ARG A 232 2.69 6.13 -7.81
C ARG A 232 3.03 6.88 -6.51
N PRO A 233 3.01 8.22 -6.48
CA PRO A 233 3.19 8.98 -5.25
C PRO A 233 2.15 8.60 -4.19
N ARG A 234 2.57 8.47 -2.93
CA ARG A 234 1.68 7.99 -1.84
C ARG A 234 0.47 8.89 -1.61
N GLY A 235 0.62 10.20 -1.75
CA GLY A 235 -0.48 11.16 -1.71
C GLY A 235 -1.55 10.92 -2.77
N GLN A 236 -1.17 10.40 -3.94
CA GLN A 236 -2.13 10.00 -4.98
C GLN A 236 -2.86 8.71 -4.61
N THR A 237 -2.18 7.71 -4.03
CA THR A 237 -2.82 6.50 -3.53
C THR A 237 -3.81 6.81 -2.40
N ASP A 238 -3.42 7.71 -1.50
CA ASP A 238 -4.24 8.24 -0.43
C ASP A 238 -5.52 8.92 -0.96
N GLU A 239 -5.41 9.81 -1.94
CA GLU A 239 -6.56 10.47 -2.56
C GLU A 239 -7.53 9.45 -3.19
N ILE A 240 -7.02 8.44 -3.89
CA ILE A 240 -7.83 7.37 -4.50
C ILE A 240 -8.55 6.55 -3.42
N ALA A 241 -7.82 6.10 -2.41
CA ALA A 241 -8.36 5.30 -1.30
C ALA A 241 -9.44 6.09 -0.53
N HIS A 242 -9.21 7.39 -0.32
CA HIS A 242 -10.16 8.29 0.30
C HIS A 242 -11.47 8.37 -0.49
N ASN A 243 -11.37 8.69 -1.79
CA ASN A 243 -12.54 8.85 -2.63
C ASN A 243 -13.33 7.55 -2.82
N GLN A 244 -12.63 6.41 -2.92
CA GLN A 244 -13.26 5.08 -2.94
C GLN A 244 -13.98 4.78 -1.62
N THR A 245 -13.36 5.07 -0.48
CA THR A 245 -13.99 4.84 0.84
C THR A 245 -15.23 5.70 1.01
N LEU A 246 -15.17 6.98 0.65
CA LEU A 246 -16.31 7.87 0.77
C LEU A 246 -17.48 7.43 -0.12
N ALA A 247 -17.19 6.98 -1.34
CA ALA A 247 -18.21 6.44 -2.26
C ALA A 247 -18.83 5.14 -1.72
N GLN A 248 -18.01 4.23 -1.20
CA GLN A 248 -18.48 2.96 -0.62
C GLN A 248 -19.33 3.20 0.64
N LEU A 249 -18.90 4.07 1.56
CA LEU A 249 -19.66 4.42 2.76
C LEU A 249 -21.03 5.02 2.39
N ARG A 250 -21.07 5.96 1.45
CA ARG A 250 -22.34 6.53 0.95
C ARG A 250 -23.25 5.48 0.33
N SER A 251 -22.70 4.51 -0.38
CA SER A 251 -23.48 3.45 -1.02
C SER A 251 -24.01 2.43 -0.02
N LEU A 252 -23.21 2.05 0.99
CA LEU A 252 -23.57 1.01 1.95
C LEU A 252 -24.46 1.54 3.07
N ALA A 253 -24.17 2.74 3.58
CA ALA A 253 -24.96 3.39 4.63
C ALA A 253 -26.02 4.36 4.06
N SER A 254 -26.52 4.11 2.85
CA SER A 254 -27.63 4.91 2.28
C SER A 254 -28.99 4.58 2.92
N ALA A 255 -29.16 3.35 3.43
CA ALA A 255 -30.45 2.84 3.90
C ALA A 255 -30.49 2.58 5.41
N GLU A 256 -29.38 2.13 6.01
CA GLU A 256 -29.32 1.76 7.41
C GLU A 256 -27.90 1.87 8.00
N PRO A 257 -27.76 2.02 9.34
CA PRO A 257 -26.45 1.96 9.99
C PRO A 257 -25.88 0.55 9.93
N PHE A 258 -24.55 0.43 9.94
CA PHE A 258 -23.86 -0.87 10.02
C PHE A 258 -22.57 -0.80 10.85
N THR A 259 -22.05 -1.96 11.21
CA THR A 259 -20.75 -2.13 11.87
C THR A 259 -19.78 -2.83 10.92
N LEU A 260 -18.64 -2.19 10.64
CA LEU A 260 -17.57 -2.72 9.83
C LEU A 260 -16.44 -3.25 10.72
N TYR A 261 -16.22 -4.56 10.71
CA TYR A 261 -15.02 -5.18 11.25
C TYR A 261 -13.92 -5.11 10.18
N LEU A 262 -12.97 -4.18 10.35
CA LEU A 262 -11.95 -3.89 9.35
C LEU A 262 -10.62 -4.56 9.71
N TYR A 263 -10.30 -5.63 9.01
CA TYR A 263 -9.03 -6.34 9.14
C TYR A 263 -7.93 -5.60 8.41
N GLN A 264 -7.05 -4.97 9.18
CA GLN A 264 -6.06 -4.05 8.66
C GLN A 264 -4.85 -4.78 8.11
N THR A 265 -4.86 -4.97 6.81
CA THR A 265 -3.73 -5.47 6.02
C THR A 265 -3.25 -4.37 5.07
N GLY A 266 -1.93 -4.28 4.87
CA GLY A 266 -1.38 -3.52 3.74
C GLY A 266 -0.94 -2.07 4.02
N LEU A 267 -1.08 -1.24 2.98
CA LEU A 267 -0.33 0.01 2.75
C LEU A 267 -0.79 1.16 3.67
N GLU A 268 0.16 1.86 4.29
CA GLU A 268 -0.14 2.89 5.29
C GLU A 268 -0.98 4.04 4.71
N ALA A 269 -0.76 4.40 3.44
CA ALA A 269 -1.50 5.46 2.76
C ALA A 269 -2.99 5.12 2.59
N ALA A 270 -3.32 3.85 2.32
CA ALA A 270 -4.69 3.39 2.19
C ALA A 270 -5.40 3.34 3.54
N ASN A 271 -4.69 2.88 4.59
CA ASN A 271 -5.23 2.84 5.95
C ASN A 271 -5.51 4.25 6.47
N PHE A 272 -4.56 5.18 6.29
CA PHE A 272 -4.73 6.58 6.68
C PHE A 272 -5.90 7.23 5.93
N ALA A 273 -5.98 7.05 4.62
CA ALA A 273 -7.04 7.61 3.79
C ALA A 273 -8.43 7.04 4.13
N PHE A 274 -8.52 5.75 4.50
CA PHE A 274 -9.75 5.13 4.97
C PHE A 274 -10.29 5.86 6.21
N TYR A 275 -9.46 6.05 7.24
CA TYR A 275 -9.91 6.72 8.48
C TYR A 275 -10.21 8.20 8.25
N ARG A 276 -9.45 8.89 7.41
CA ARG A 276 -9.78 10.27 7.03
C ARG A 276 -11.15 10.35 6.34
N ALA A 277 -11.41 9.47 5.38
CA ALA A 277 -12.71 9.41 4.69
C ALA A 277 -13.86 9.05 5.64
N LEU A 278 -13.63 8.18 6.63
CA LEU A 278 -14.60 7.86 7.67
C LEU A 278 -14.95 9.09 8.50
N VAL A 279 -13.95 9.88 8.91
CA VAL A 279 -14.18 11.13 9.65
C VAL A 279 -14.93 12.14 8.79
N ASP A 280 -14.52 12.35 7.54
CA ASP A 280 -15.19 13.28 6.63
C ASP A 280 -16.62 12.83 6.30
N TYR A 281 -16.87 11.52 6.17
CA TYR A 281 -18.21 10.96 5.98
C TYR A 281 -19.19 11.42 7.07
N HIS A 282 -18.76 11.30 8.33
CA HIS A 282 -19.58 11.67 9.49
C HIS A 282 -19.67 13.20 9.67
N ARG A 283 -18.56 13.94 9.51
CA ARG A 283 -18.55 15.41 9.60
C ARG A 283 -19.50 16.06 8.60
N LEU A 284 -19.60 15.49 7.41
CA LEU A 284 -20.42 16.00 6.33
C LEU A 284 -21.86 15.45 6.34
N GLY A 285 -22.21 14.57 7.31
CA GLY A 285 -23.56 14.01 7.44
C GLY A 285 -24.01 13.22 6.20
N LEU A 286 -23.12 12.42 5.61
CA LEU A 286 -23.33 11.85 4.27
C LEU A 286 -24.17 10.56 4.22
N GLY A 287 -24.76 10.14 5.34
CA GLY A 287 -25.65 8.99 5.42
C GLY A 287 -25.84 8.51 6.86
N TYR A 288 -26.26 7.24 7.02
CA TYR A 288 -26.47 6.65 8.34
C TYR A 288 -25.14 6.40 9.09
N PRO A 289 -25.17 6.35 10.44
CA PRO A 289 -23.96 6.15 11.23
C PRO A 289 -23.27 4.80 10.95
N VAL A 290 -21.98 4.86 10.62
CA VAL A 290 -21.11 3.68 10.47
C VAL A 290 -20.16 3.56 11.67
N CYS A 291 -20.16 2.39 12.31
CA CYS A 291 -19.17 2.03 13.32
C CYS A 291 -18.05 1.21 12.66
N VAL A 292 -16.78 1.54 12.91
CA VAL A 292 -15.65 0.74 12.43
C VAL A 292 -14.87 0.14 13.60
N VAL A 293 -14.75 -1.19 13.62
CA VAL A 293 -13.99 -1.95 14.61
C VAL A 293 -12.70 -2.45 13.95
N PRO A 294 -11.53 -1.82 14.21
CA PRO A 294 -10.28 -2.28 13.64
C PRO A 294 -9.90 -3.66 14.19
N GLN A 295 -9.41 -4.53 13.32
CA GLN A 295 -8.83 -5.83 13.66
C GLN A 295 -7.35 -5.81 13.23
N PHE A 296 -6.43 -5.87 14.20
CA PHE A 296 -4.99 -5.77 13.98
C PHE A 296 -4.36 -7.15 13.94
N PHE A 297 -3.48 -7.41 12.98
CA PHE A 297 -2.74 -8.67 12.93
C PHE A 297 -1.82 -8.83 14.15
N ALA A 298 -2.00 -9.91 14.92
CA ALA A 298 -1.22 -10.20 16.13
C ALA A 298 -0.21 -11.36 15.94
N GLY A 299 -0.07 -11.87 14.73
CA GLY A 299 0.76 -13.03 14.41
C GLY A 299 -0.04 -14.32 14.28
N GLY A 300 0.46 -15.27 13.47
CA GLY A 300 -0.26 -16.51 13.15
C GLY A 300 -1.60 -16.23 12.47
N ASN A 301 -2.66 -16.93 12.90
CA ASN A 301 -4.04 -16.72 12.43
C ASN A 301 -4.87 -15.88 13.42
N SER A 302 -4.22 -15.02 14.21
CA SER A 302 -4.87 -14.24 15.26
C SER A 302 -4.94 -12.76 14.95
N PHE A 303 -6.08 -12.16 15.29
CA PHE A 303 -6.31 -10.73 15.21
C PHE A 303 -6.67 -10.19 16.59
N GLU A 304 -6.07 -9.06 16.92
CA GLU A 304 -6.39 -8.28 18.09
C GLU A 304 -7.44 -7.23 17.72
N LYS A 305 -8.56 -7.28 18.41
CA LYS A 305 -9.62 -6.29 18.30
C LYS A 305 -9.16 -4.95 18.89
N GLY A 306 -9.28 -3.88 18.11
CA GLY A 306 -9.02 -2.52 18.56
C GLY A 306 -10.26 -1.79 19.07
N THR A 307 -10.05 -0.55 19.53
CA THR A 307 -11.15 0.31 20.01
C THR A 307 -12.05 0.75 18.85
N PRO A 308 -13.38 0.59 18.96
CA PRO A 308 -14.32 1.02 17.93
C PRO A 308 -14.26 2.52 17.61
N TRP A 309 -14.42 2.84 16.34
CA TRP A 309 -14.75 4.18 15.85
C TRP A 309 -16.27 4.28 15.74
N ASN A 310 -16.91 4.43 16.90
CA ASN A 310 -18.36 4.59 17.00
C ASN A 310 -18.67 6.07 17.23
N PHE A 311 -19.28 6.72 16.25
CA PHE A 311 -19.56 8.17 16.28
C PHE A 311 -20.90 8.42 16.99
N GLN A 312 -20.95 9.48 17.81
CA GLN A 312 -22.14 9.90 18.55
C GLN A 312 -23.00 10.89 17.74
#